data_AF-A0A336NKQ7-F1
#
_entry.id   AF-A0A336NKQ7-F1
#
_cell.length_a   1.000
_cell.length_b   1.000
_cell.length_c   1.000
_cell.angle_alpha   90.00
_cell.angle_beta   90.00
_cell.angle_gamma   90.00
#
_symmetry.space_group_name_H-M   'P 1'
#
loop_
_entity.id
_entity.type
_entity.pdbx_description
1 polymer ?
#
loop_
_entity_poly.entity_id
_entity_poly.type
_entity_poly.pdbx_seq_one_letter_code
_entity_poly.pdbx_strand_id
1 'polypeptide(L)'
;MNSGPIAVRVLDPGFWVFIVICMIIIMLVLALYISVFKRMKMNFQVKGELERVLKENDLATQQFWKDEAVVQERRLQLKEKEFSADYDDDEILTIESATGLLKSLGWSVEIEGKGDYLATLFLPDREVQFLYNEKRVEEFSPFDRGLLIMSGIFAAACQTINPHNSGVVPTVFMNFVPNGLEIFEEKVSAHLLKKALDKTLKWTMEDDSLHEMFRSQYSIPPWEKDSSSWAPDDEVKFAPYALLHLAALALLGDVETLASYDESFTAGEKLGFDETIEKVHLERAMVIAQEVKGAGKFSYDLLERVAEKWSIAMDYQRFRVRSPNTCNQKRDFHKKLVEEKKQELREQGFDVSDKQFVFEAEGVKHAPDITYIKDGEPAFMDIKID
;
A
#
# COMPACT_ATOMS: atom_id res chain seq x y z
N MET A 1 38.94 65.78 -69.65
CA MET A 1 37.65 65.08 -69.50
C MET A 1 37.86 63.63 -69.88
N ASN A 2 37.85 62.72 -68.91
CA ASN A 2 37.86 61.28 -69.19
C ASN A 2 36.90 60.61 -68.20
N SER A 3 35.61 60.68 -68.53
CA SER A 3 34.52 60.02 -67.82
C SER A 3 34.44 58.58 -68.28
N GLY A 4 35.15 57.69 -67.60
CA GLY A 4 34.98 56.25 -67.77
C GLY A 4 33.58 55.81 -67.29
N PRO A 5 32.93 54.85 -67.96
CA PRO A 5 31.60 54.41 -67.58
C PRO A 5 31.66 53.64 -66.25
N ILE A 6 30.83 54.05 -65.28
CA ILE A 6 30.60 53.29 -64.06
C ILE A 6 29.83 52.03 -64.47
N ALA A 7 30.54 50.91 -64.62
CA ALA A 7 29.95 49.61 -64.82
C ALA A 7 29.23 49.20 -63.54
N VAL A 8 27.91 49.44 -63.49
CA VAL A 8 27.04 48.88 -62.45
C VAL A 8 26.98 47.38 -62.70
N ARG A 9 27.79 46.60 -61.97
CA ARG A 9 27.67 45.14 -61.94
C ARG A 9 26.32 44.81 -61.32
N VAL A 10 25.35 44.46 -62.15
CA VAL A 10 24.09 43.88 -61.73
C VAL A 10 24.44 42.57 -61.01
N LEU A 11 24.12 42.50 -59.72
CA LEU A 11 24.31 41.31 -58.90
C LEU A 11 23.63 40.11 -59.56
N ASP A 12 24.36 38.99 -59.64
CA ASP A 12 23.89 37.73 -60.21
C ASP A 12 22.53 37.34 -59.60
N PRO A 13 21.50 37.01 -60.41
CA PRO A 13 20.22 36.50 -59.94
C PRO A 13 20.35 35.36 -58.90
N GLY A 14 21.40 34.53 -59.00
CA GLY A 14 21.66 33.46 -58.03
C GLY A 14 21.94 33.98 -56.61
N PHE A 15 22.56 35.15 -56.48
CA PHE A 15 22.83 35.78 -55.19
C PHE A 15 21.55 36.26 -54.50
N TRP A 16 20.59 36.79 -55.26
CA TRP A 16 19.29 37.21 -54.73
C TRP A 16 18.45 36.03 -54.25
N VAL A 17 18.46 34.92 -54.99
CA VAL A 17 17.77 33.68 -54.57
C VAL A 17 18.37 33.14 -53.27
N PHE A 18 19.71 33.14 -53.15
CA PHE A 18 20.38 32.71 -51.92
C PHE A 18 20.02 33.58 -50.71
N ILE A 19 19.96 34.92 -50.88
CA ILE A 19 19.53 35.84 -49.82
C ILE A 19 18.10 35.53 -49.36
N VAL A 20 17.17 35.34 -50.31
CA VAL A 20 15.76 35.04 -49.99
C VAL A 20 15.63 33.72 -49.23
N ILE A 21 16.35 32.67 -49.66
CA ILE A 21 16.36 31.38 -48.96
C ILE A 21 16.93 31.53 -47.55
N CYS A 22 18.03 32.26 -47.37
CA CYS A 22 18.61 32.51 -46.06
C CYS A 22 17.64 33.26 -45.13
N MET A 23 16.92 34.27 -45.64
CA MET A 23 15.90 34.96 -44.85
C MET A 23 14.77 34.04 -44.41
N ILE A 24 14.28 33.16 -45.30
CA ILE A 24 13.22 32.19 -44.97
C ILE A 24 13.68 31.22 -43.88
N ILE A 25 14.90 30.69 -44.00
CA ILE A 25 15.49 29.78 -43.00
C ILE A 25 15.61 30.49 -41.64
N ILE A 26 16.11 31.72 -41.62
CA ILE A 26 16.26 32.51 -40.38
C ILE A 26 14.89 32.75 -39.73
N MET A 27 13.86 33.10 -40.50
CA MET A 27 12.51 33.27 -39.96
C MET A 27 11.92 31.97 -39.40
N LEU A 28 12.14 30.83 -40.07
CA LEU A 28 11.69 29.53 -39.57
C LEU A 28 12.38 29.14 -38.26
N VAL A 29 13.69 29.35 -38.17
CA VAL A 29 14.46 29.08 -36.93
C VAL A 29 13.99 29.98 -35.80
N LEU A 30 13.76 31.28 -36.05
CA LEU A 30 13.21 32.20 -35.06
C LEU A 30 11.80 31.81 -34.61
N ALA A 31 10.93 31.39 -35.53
CA ALA A 31 9.58 30.95 -35.20
C ALA A 31 9.58 29.68 -34.33
N LEU A 32 10.45 28.72 -34.65
CA LEU A 32 10.64 27.51 -33.84
C LEU A 32 11.21 27.85 -32.46
N TYR A 33 12.22 28.71 -32.39
CA TYR A 33 12.81 29.16 -31.13
C TYR A 33 11.77 29.83 -30.22
N ILE A 34 10.96 30.74 -30.76
CA ILE A 34 9.88 31.41 -30.01
C ILE A 34 8.81 30.42 -29.56
N SER A 35 8.46 29.43 -30.39
CA SER A 35 7.48 28.39 -30.06
C SER A 35 7.95 27.49 -28.90
N VAL A 36 9.21 27.06 -28.93
CA VAL A 36 9.82 26.24 -27.88
C VAL A 36 9.94 27.04 -26.59
N PHE A 37 10.41 28.29 -26.66
CA PHE A 37 10.52 29.16 -25.49
C PHE A 37 9.16 29.44 -24.84
N LYS A 38 8.12 29.65 -25.64
CA LYS A 38 6.75 29.84 -25.15
C LYS A 38 6.21 28.59 -24.44
N ARG A 39 6.46 27.40 -24.98
CA ARG A 39 6.10 26.12 -24.33
C ARG A 39 6.88 25.88 -23.04
N MET A 40 8.17 26.20 -23.02
CA MET A 40 9.02 26.07 -21.84
C MET A 40 8.56 27.00 -20.71
N LYS A 41 8.23 28.27 -21.03
CA LYS A 41 7.68 29.22 -20.07
C LYS A 41 6.34 28.76 -19.50
N MET A 42 5.46 28.23 -20.35
CA MET A 42 4.16 27.70 -19.92
C MET A 42 4.32 26.47 -19.02
N ASN A 43 5.21 25.53 -19.36
CA ASN A 43 5.49 24.37 -18.52
C ASN A 43 6.08 24.77 -17.16
N PHE A 44 6.94 25.80 -17.11
CA PHE A 44 7.48 26.29 -15.85
C PHE A 44 6.39 26.93 -14.97
N GLN A 45 5.46 27.69 -15.58
CA GLN A 45 4.30 28.25 -14.88
C GLN A 45 3.34 27.17 -14.38
N VAL A 46 3.02 26.17 -15.21
CA VAL A 46 2.16 25.06 -14.82
C VAL A 46 2.80 24.23 -13.72
N LYS A 47 4.11 23.97 -13.77
CA LYS A 47 4.82 23.25 -12.72
C LYS A 47 4.84 24.01 -11.40
N GLY A 48 5.07 25.33 -11.43
CA GLY A 48 5.02 26.16 -10.23
C GLY A 48 3.62 26.24 -9.61
N GLU A 49 2.58 26.32 -10.43
CA GLU A 49 1.19 26.27 -9.96
C GLU A 49 0.80 24.88 -9.43
N LEU A 50 1.25 23.80 -10.07
CA LEU A 50 1.02 22.43 -9.60
C LEU A 50 1.73 22.18 -8.25
N GLU A 51 2.97 22.62 -8.10
CA GLU A 51 3.70 22.56 -6.82
C GLU A 51 3.01 23.40 -5.73
N ARG A 52 2.46 24.57 -6.09
CA ARG A 52 1.66 25.39 -5.17
C ARG A 52 0.38 24.68 -4.75
N VAL A 53 -0.39 24.14 -5.69
CA VAL A 53 -1.64 23.41 -5.41
C VAL A 53 -1.38 22.14 -4.61
N LEU A 54 -0.31 21.40 -4.92
CA LEU A 54 0.09 20.23 -4.12
C LEU A 54 0.46 20.63 -2.71
N LYS A 55 1.21 21.73 -2.52
CA LYS A 55 1.59 22.24 -1.20
C LYS A 55 0.38 22.77 -0.42
N GLU A 56 -0.55 23.46 -1.07
CA GLU A 56 -1.81 23.91 -0.45
C GLU A 56 -2.71 22.73 -0.07
N ASN A 57 -2.76 21.68 -0.90
CA ASN A 57 -3.51 20.46 -0.61
C ASN A 57 -2.86 19.65 0.52
N ASP A 58 -1.53 19.54 0.55
CA ASP A 58 -0.79 18.95 1.67
C ASP A 58 -1.05 19.72 2.97
N LEU A 59 -1.08 21.05 2.91
CA LEU A 59 -1.34 21.90 4.08
C LEU A 59 -2.79 21.78 4.55
N ALA A 60 -3.75 21.75 3.61
CA ALA A 60 -5.16 21.53 3.89
C ALA A 60 -5.41 20.12 4.46
N THR A 61 -4.70 19.13 3.94
CA THR A 61 -4.72 17.75 4.44
C THR A 61 -4.13 17.69 5.84
N GLN A 62 -2.95 18.28 6.08
CA GLN A 62 -2.36 18.38 7.42
C GLN A 62 -3.25 19.13 8.41
N GLN A 63 -3.91 20.21 7.99
CA GLN A 63 -4.82 20.97 8.85
C GLN A 63 -6.09 20.18 9.15
N PHE A 64 -6.68 19.53 8.13
CA PHE A 64 -7.81 18.61 8.30
C PHE A 64 -7.46 17.49 9.29
N TRP A 65 -6.26 16.91 9.22
CA TRP A 65 -5.82 15.87 10.15
C TRP A 65 -5.49 16.39 11.55
N LYS A 66 -4.99 17.63 11.69
CA LYS A 66 -4.87 18.29 13.00
C LYS A 66 -6.23 18.54 13.63
N ASP A 67 -7.18 18.99 12.82
CA ASP A 67 -8.55 19.24 13.27
C ASP A 67 -9.25 17.92 13.63
N GLU A 68 -9.04 16.86 12.84
CA GLU A 68 -9.52 15.51 13.13
C GLU A 68 -8.84 14.93 14.37
N ALA A 69 -7.53 15.13 14.57
CA ALA A 69 -6.82 14.70 15.78
C ALA A 69 -7.37 15.40 17.03
N VAL A 70 -7.68 16.70 16.96
CA VAL A 70 -8.33 17.45 18.05
C VAL A 70 -9.78 16.99 18.27
N VAL A 71 -10.48 16.58 17.22
CA VAL A 71 -11.83 15.97 17.32
C VAL A 71 -11.74 14.57 17.94
N GLN A 72 -10.73 13.78 17.57
CA GLN A 72 -10.47 12.45 18.13
C GLN A 72 -10.03 12.54 19.59
N GLU A 73 -9.21 13.53 19.96
CA GLU A 73 -8.81 13.80 21.34
C GLU A 73 -10.01 14.27 22.18
N ARG A 74 -10.90 15.10 21.62
CA ARG A 74 -12.20 15.40 22.25
C ARG A 74 -13.11 14.19 22.36
N ARG A 75 -13.13 13.31 21.35
CA ARG A 75 -13.86 12.01 21.38
C ARG A 75 -13.26 11.06 22.41
N LEU A 76 -11.94 11.08 22.61
CA LEU A 76 -11.22 10.31 23.64
C LEU A 76 -11.49 10.86 25.05
N GLN A 77 -11.52 12.18 25.23
CA GLN A 77 -11.94 12.81 26.48
C GLN A 77 -13.43 12.59 26.79
N LEU A 78 -14.27 12.40 25.77
CA LEU A 78 -15.65 11.91 25.91
C LEU A 78 -15.69 10.39 26.22
N LYS A 79 -14.82 9.57 25.61
CA LYS A 79 -14.65 8.13 25.91
C LYS A 79 -14.19 7.85 27.35
N GLU A 80 -13.45 8.76 28.00
CA GLU A 80 -13.09 8.61 29.42
C GLU A 80 -14.27 8.85 30.38
N LYS A 81 -15.36 9.47 29.92
CA LYS A 81 -16.56 9.73 30.75
C LYS A 81 -17.72 8.76 30.50
N GLU A 82 -17.75 8.09 29.37
CA GLU A 82 -18.74 7.07 29.03
C GLU A 82 -18.00 5.93 28.32
N PHE A 83 -17.77 4.79 28.97
CA PHE A 83 -17.75 3.44 28.38
C PHE A 83 -17.15 2.44 29.39
N SER A 84 -17.93 2.15 30.44
CA SER A 84 -17.92 0.83 31.07
C SER A 84 -19.29 0.19 30.82
N ALA A 85 -19.61 -0.04 29.54
CA ALA A 85 -20.77 -0.86 29.22
C ALA A 85 -20.39 -2.31 29.52
N ASP A 86 -20.90 -2.84 30.63
CA ASP A 86 -20.91 -4.27 30.92
C ASP A 86 -21.88 -4.91 29.93
N TYR A 87 -21.37 -5.30 28.75
CA TYR A 87 -22.18 -5.95 27.73
C TYR A 87 -22.58 -7.34 28.23
N ASP A 88 -23.89 -7.61 28.24
CA ASP A 88 -24.39 -8.96 28.45
C ASP A 88 -23.90 -9.84 27.28
N ASP A 89 -23.17 -10.90 27.60
CA ASP A 89 -22.55 -11.78 26.61
C ASP A 89 -23.60 -12.49 25.73
N ASP A 90 -24.83 -12.61 26.22
CA ASP A 90 -25.97 -13.19 25.51
C ASP A 90 -26.78 -12.16 24.69
N GLU A 91 -26.43 -10.87 24.74
CA GLU A 91 -27.10 -9.82 23.98
C GLU A 91 -26.94 -10.05 22.47
N ILE A 92 -28.06 -10.14 21.75
CA ILE A 92 -28.07 -10.20 20.28
C ILE A 92 -27.76 -8.81 19.74
N LEU A 93 -26.65 -8.69 19.03
CA LEU A 93 -26.12 -7.42 18.57
C LEU A 93 -26.91 -6.86 17.38
N THR A 94 -27.36 -5.62 17.51
CA THR A 94 -27.62 -4.71 16.39
C THR A 94 -26.30 -4.13 15.84
N ILE A 95 -26.30 -3.55 14.64
CA ILE A 95 -25.11 -2.88 14.10
C ILE A 95 -24.63 -1.72 14.99
N GLU A 96 -25.56 -0.99 15.62
CA GLU A 96 -25.22 0.07 16.58
C GLU A 96 -24.53 -0.49 17.83
N SER A 97 -25.10 -1.52 18.45
CA SER A 97 -24.52 -2.16 19.64
C SER A 97 -23.18 -2.84 19.34
N ALA A 98 -23.04 -3.47 18.17
CA ALA A 98 -21.79 -4.05 17.71
C ALA A 98 -20.71 -2.98 17.45
N THR A 99 -21.11 -1.83 16.89
CA THR A 99 -20.21 -0.68 16.73
C THR A 99 -19.73 -0.17 18.08
N GLY A 100 -20.62 -0.11 19.07
CA GLY A 100 -20.27 0.23 20.45
C GLY A 100 -19.28 -0.77 21.05
N LEU A 101 -19.57 -2.07 20.91
CA LEU A 101 -18.71 -3.15 21.39
C LEU A 101 -17.32 -3.08 20.74
N LEU A 102 -17.24 -2.97 19.42
CA LEU A 102 -15.97 -2.86 18.69
C LEU A 102 -15.14 -1.66 19.16
N LYS A 103 -15.77 -0.49 19.32
CA LYS A 103 -15.09 0.70 19.87
C LYS A 103 -14.59 0.48 21.30
N SER A 104 -15.35 -0.23 22.14
CA SER A 104 -14.95 -0.58 23.51
C SER A 104 -13.76 -1.55 23.53
N LEU A 105 -13.65 -2.41 22.51
CA LEU A 105 -12.53 -3.34 22.30
C LEU A 105 -11.32 -2.68 21.60
N GLY A 106 -11.35 -1.36 21.38
CA GLY A 106 -10.24 -0.61 20.79
C GLY A 106 -10.22 -0.52 19.26
N TRP A 107 -11.27 -1.00 18.58
CA TRP A 107 -11.39 -0.87 17.13
C TRP A 107 -11.77 0.56 16.73
N SER A 108 -11.16 1.06 15.66
CA SER A 108 -11.64 2.24 14.94
C SER A 108 -12.78 1.81 14.01
N VAL A 109 -13.87 2.57 13.98
CA VAL A 109 -15.01 2.29 13.10
C VAL A 109 -15.31 3.50 12.23
N GLU A 110 -15.32 3.28 10.92
CA GLU A 110 -15.70 4.26 9.91
C GLU A 110 -16.96 3.79 9.16
N ILE A 111 -17.81 4.74 8.76
CA ILE A 111 -19.00 4.45 7.95
C ILE A 111 -18.64 4.72 6.49
N GLU A 112 -18.68 3.69 5.65
CA GLU A 112 -18.44 3.84 4.22
C GLU A 112 -19.70 4.25 3.47
N GLY A 113 -19.53 5.06 2.42
CA GLY A 113 -20.62 5.67 1.64
C GLY A 113 -21.58 4.70 0.94
N LYS A 114 -21.38 3.39 1.05
CA LYS A 114 -22.29 2.33 0.55
C LYS A 114 -23.18 1.71 1.64
N GLY A 115 -23.11 2.19 2.88
CA GLY A 115 -23.83 1.65 4.04
C GLY A 115 -23.12 0.46 4.73
N ASP A 116 -21.88 0.18 4.32
CA ASP A 116 -20.99 -0.76 5.00
C ASP A 116 -20.23 -0.03 6.11
N TYR A 117 -20.06 -0.68 7.26
CA TYR A 117 -19.20 -0.23 8.34
C TYR A 117 -17.85 -0.94 8.22
N LEU A 118 -16.77 -0.18 8.36
CA LEU A 118 -15.41 -0.67 8.35
C LEU A 118 -14.84 -0.61 9.77
N ALA A 119 -14.53 -1.77 10.34
CA ALA A 119 -13.79 -1.87 11.59
C ALA A 119 -12.31 -2.07 11.28
N THR A 120 -11.45 -1.26 11.91
CA THR A 120 -9.99 -1.35 11.79
C THR A 120 -9.35 -1.51 13.18
N LEU A 121 -8.51 -2.52 13.35
CA LEU A 121 -7.62 -2.67 14.49
C LEU A 121 -6.17 -2.43 14.06
N PHE A 122 -5.48 -1.59 14.80
CA PHE A 122 -4.07 -1.29 14.59
C PHE A 122 -3.22 -2.18 15.50
N LEU A 123 -2.59 -3.20 14.91
CA LEU A 123 -1.60 -4.02 15.59
C LEU A 123 -0.20 -3.36 15.51
N PRO A 124 0.77 -3.83 16.29
CA PRO A 124 2.12 -3.26 16.32
C PRO A 124 2.83 -3.26 14.96
N ASP A 125 2.55 -4.25 14.11
CA ASP A 125 3.23 -4.49 12.83
C ASP A 125 2.31 -4.48 11.61
N ARG A 126 0.98 -4.47 11.82
CA ARG A 126 -0.03 -4.60 10.77
C ARG A 126 -1.36 -3.93 11.14
N GLU A 127 -2.26 -3.85 10.19
CA GLU A 127 -3.65 -3.45 10.33
C GLU A 127 -4.56 -4.63 10.01
N VAL A 128 -5.65 -4.76 10.77
CA VAL A 128 -6.69 -5.75 10.53
C VAL A 128 -7.99 -5.01 10.27
N GLN A 129 -8.61 -5.28 9.13
CA GLN A 129 -9.84 -4.64 8.70
C GLN A 129 -10.91 -5.68 8.39
N PHE A 130 -12.14 -5.42 8.76
CA PHE A 130 -13.27 -6.19 8.25
C PHE A 130 -14.51 -5.32 8.05
N LEU A 131 -15.37 -5.77 7.14
CA LEU A 131 -16.60 -5.09 6.77
C LEU A 131 -17.80 -5.75 7.46
N TYR A 132 -18.71 -4.93 7.98
CA TYR A 132 -19.99 -5.38 8.53
C TYR A 132 -21.12 -4.42 8.15
N ASN A 133 -22.35 -4.89 7.98
CA ASN A 133 -23.47 -4.03 7.57
C ASN A 133 -24.84 -4.59 7.99
N GLU A 134 -25.89 -3.76 7.88
CA GLU A 134 -27.27 -4.18 8.15
C GLU A 134 -27.86 -5.04 7.03
N LYS A 135 -27.33 -4.96 5.81
CA LYS A 135 -27.89 -5.63 4.63
C LYS A 135 -27.67 -7.12 4.74
N ARG A 136 -28.64 -7.83 5.33
CA ARG A 136 -28.78 -9.28 5.29
C ARG A 136 -28.53 -9.79 3.87
N VAL A 137 -27.52 -10.64 3.70
CA VAL A 137 -27.55 -11.64 2.63
C VAL A 137 -28.21 -12.85 3.28
N GLU A 138 -29.21 -13.42 2.63
CA GLU A 138 -30.20 -14.34 3.21
C GLU A 138 -29.61 -15.61 3.88
N GLU A 139 -28.29 -15.82 3.82
CA GLU A 139 -27.60 -17.03 4.29
C GLU A 139 -26.38 -16.75 5.21
N PHE A 140 -26.01 -15.49 5.53
CA PHE A 140 -24.80 -15.17 6.33
C PHE A 140 -24.97 -14.09 7.41
N SER A 141 -24.05 -14.12 8.38
CA SER A 141 -23.90 -13.11 9.43
C SER A 141 -23.67 -11.71 8.86
N PRO A 142 -24.18 -10.65 9.53
CA PRO A 142 -23.91 -9.26 9.16
C PRO A 142 -22.43 -8.85 9.25
N PHE A 143 -21.56 -9.69 9.85
CA PHE A 143 -20.15 -9.36 10.13
C PHE A 143 -19.14 -10.00 9.18
N ASP A 144 -19.53 -10.99 8.38
CA ASP A 144 -18.55 -11.84 7.69
C ASP A 144 -18.47 -11.53 6.19
N ARG A 145 -17.81 -10.41 5.83
CA ARG A 145 -17.73 -9.92 4.44
C ARG A 145 -16.32 -9.70 3.91
N GLY A 146 -15.33 -10.28 4.56
CA GLY A 146 -13.93 -10.20 4.16
C GLY A 146 -13.09 -9.55 5.24
N LEU A 147 -11.98 -10.22 5.56
CA LEU A 147 -10.94 -9.75 6.45
C LEU A 147 -9.75 -9.32 5.60
N LEU A 148 -9.30 -8.10 5.76
CA LEU A 148 -8.15 -7.53 5.07
C LEU A 148 -7.04 -7.27 6.11
N ILE A 149 -5.92 -7.95 5.95
CA ILE A 149 -4.71 -7.72 6.74
C ILE A 149 -3.75 -6.91 5.89
N MET A 150 -3.21 -5.84 6.45
CA MET A 150 -2.30 -4.95 5.74
C MET A 150 -1.09 -4.59 6.58
N SER A 151 0.02 -4.24 5.95
CA SER A 151 1.14 -3.65 6.67
C SER A 151 1.97 -2.73 5.78
N GLY A 152 2.20 -1.51 6.24
CA GLY A 152 3.17 -0.59 5.64
C GLY A 152 4.49 -0.49 6.39
N ILE A 153 4.79 -1.45 7.26
CA ILE A 153 6.00 -1.43 8.09
C ILE A 153 7.28 -1.50 7.24
N PHE A 154 7.19 -2.11 6.06
CA PHE A 154 8.30 -2.22 5.14
C PHE A 154 8.69 -0.86 4.55
N ALA A 155 7.70 -0.07 4.10
CA ALA A 155 7.91 1.31 3.67
C ALA A 155 8.44 2.18 4.82
N ALA A 156 7.90 2.00 6.03
CA ALA A 156 8.37 2.71 7.22
C ALA A 156 9.85 2.41 7.51
N ALA A 157 10.28 1.15 7.42
CA ALA A 157 11.68 0.77 7.59
C ALA A 157 12.58 1.38 6.51
N CYS A 158 12.15 1.35 5.24
CA CYS A 158 12.89 1.99 4.14
C CYS A 158 13.08 3.49 4.39
N GLN A 159 12.04 4.19 4.84
CA GLN A 159 12.12 5.63 5.13
C GLN A 159 12.98 5.92 6.36
N THR A 160 12.98 5.02 7.35
CA THR A 160 13.87 5.13 8.53
C THR A 160 15.33 5.01 8.11
N ILE A 161 15.64 4.08 7.21
CA ILE A 161 17.00 3.85 6.70
C ILE A 161 17.44 5.02 5.81
N ASN A 162 16.60 5.42 4.84
CA ASN A 162 16.87 6.52 3.94
C ASN A 162 15.69 7.53 3.91
N PRO A 163 15.71 8.55 4.79
CA PRO A 163 14.68 9.58 4.85
C PRO A 163 14.59 10.47 3.61
N HIS A 164 15.62 10.46 2.76
CA HIS A 164 15.69 11.25 1.54
C HIS A 164 15.35 10.44 0.29
N ASN A 165 14.96 9.17 0.45
CA ASN A 165 14.50 8.37 -0.67
C ASN A 165 13.31 9.05 -1.35
N SER A 166 13.47 9.37 -2.63
CA SER A 166 12.43 9.98 -3.46
C SER A 166 11.65 8.95 -4.28
N GLY A 167 12.04 7.66 -4.20
CA GLY A 167 11.37 6.58 -4.91
C GLY A 167 10.13 6.09 -4.17
N VAL A 168 9.17 5.53 -4.91
CA VAL A 168 7.98 4.91 -4.34
C VAL A 168 8.39 3.64 -3.59
N VAL A 169 8.18 3.63 -2.27
CA VAL A 169 8.36 2.43 -1.44
C VAL A 169 7.12 1.54 -1.58
N PRO A 170 7.27 0.20 -1.51
CA PRO A 170 6.12 -0.70 -1.40
C PRO A 170 5.39 -0.38 -0.11
N THR A 171 4.29 0.36 -0.24
CA THR A 171 3.59 0.99 0.88
C THR A 171 2.80 -0.01 1.69
N VAL A 172 2.40 -1.14 1.10
CA VAL A 172 1.45 -2.07 1.72
C VAL A 172 1.68 -3.51 1.25
N PHE A 173 1.93 -4.42 2.20
CA PHE A 173 1.62 -5.83 2.02
C PHE A 173 0.15 -6.07 2.36
N MET A 174 -0.59 -6.84 1.55
CA MET A 174 -2.02 -7.10 1.75
C MET A 174 -2.29 -8.59 1.68
N ASN A 175 -3.09 -9.10 2.62
CA ASN A 175 -3.69 -10.42 2.57
C ASN A 175 -5.20 -10.28 2.75
N PHE A 176 -6.00 -10.95 1.93
CA PHE A 176 -7.45 -10.91 2.02
C PHE A 176 -7.98 -12.32 2.28
N VAL A 177 -8.72 -12.48 3.37
CA VAL A 177 -9.39 -13.73 3.74
C VAL A 177 -10.89 -13.57 3.54
N PRO A 178 -11.45 -14.22 2.49
CA PRO A 178 -12.89 -14.37 2.35
C PRO A 178 -13.45 -15.07 3.59
N ASN A 179 -14.55 -14.56 4.15
CA ASN A 179 -15.21 -15.11 5.34
C ASN A 179 -14.32 -15.19 6.62
N GLY A 180 -13.42 -14.21 6.80
CA GLY A 180 -12.36 -14.27 7.82
C GLY A 180 -12.77 -14.11 9.29
N LEU A 181 -14.03 -13.82 9.62
CA LEU A 181 -14.53 -13.90 11.00
C LEU A 181 -15.27 -15.22 11.29
N GLU A 182 -15.62 -16.00 10.26
CA GLU A 182 -16.26 -17.32 10.37
C GLU A 182 -17.53 -17.33 11.26
N ILE A 183 -18.35 -16.29 11.17
CA ILE A 183 -19.60 -16.21 11.92
C ILE A 183 -20.74 -16.68 11.02
N PHE A 184 -21.22 -17.90 11.24
CA PHE A 184 -22.28 -18.54 10.43
C PHE A 184 -23.62 -18.60 11.17
N GLU A 185 -24.08 -17.45 11.66
CA GLU A 185 -25.33 -17.32 12.41
C GLU A 185 -26.10 -16.05 12.01
N GLU A 186 -27.44 -16.16 11.92
CA GLU A 186 -28.32 -15.02 11.57
C GLU A 186 -28.33 -13.95 12.67
N LYS A 187 -28.23 -14.39 13.93
CA LYS A 187 -28.21 -13.53 15.12
C LYS A 187 -26.89 -13.73 15.85
N VAL A 188 -26.09 -12.68 15.91
CA VAL A 188 -24.77 -12.75 16.53
C VAL A 188 -24.85 -12.15 17.92
N SER A 189 -24.47 -12.93 18.94
CA SER A 189 -24.35 -12.42 20.31
C SER A 189 -23.02 -11.69 20.52
N ALA A 190 -22.95 -10.85 21.56
CA ALA A 190 -21.69 -10.22 21.98
C ALA A 190 -20.58 -11.25 22.22
N HIS A 191 -20.90 -12.37 22.86
CA HIS A 191 -19.96 -13.47 23.09
C HIS A 191 -19.40 -14.06 21.79
N LEU A 192 -20.27 -14.34 20.81
CA LEU A 192 -19.84 -14.93 19.54
C LEU A 192 -18.96 -13.99 18.73
N LEU A 193 -19.29 -12.69 18.70
CA LEU A 193 -18.46 -11.70 18.02
C LEU A 193 -17.08 -11.59 18.69
N LYS A 194 -17.02 -11.50 20.03
CA LYS A 194 -15.74 -11.48 20.78
C LYS A 194 -14.90 -12.72 20.46
N LYS A 195 -15.51 -13.91 20.52
CA LYS A 195 -14.83 -15.19 20.24
C LYS A 195 -14.26 -15.25 18.82
N ALA A 196 -15.03 -14.80 17.83
CA ALA A 196 -14.57 -14.72 16.44
C ALA A 196 -13.41 -13.74 16.29
N LEU A 197 -13.52 -12.54 16.86
CA LEU A 197 -12.44 -11.54 16.85
C LEU A 197 -11.18 -12.10 17.51
N ASP A 198 -11.28 -12.72 18.70
CA ASP A 198 -10.14 -13.30 19.40
C ASP A 198 -9.45 -14.39 18.58
N LYS A 199 -10.23 -15.27 17.94
CA LYS A 199 -9.70 -16.31 17.05
C LYS A 199 -8.96 -15.69 15.87
N THR A 200 -9.57 -14.72 15.20
CA THR A 200 -9.01 -14.04 14.03
C THR A 200 -7.75 -13.25 14.40
N LEU A 201 -7.74 -12.54 15.52
CA LEU A 201 -6.58 -11.80 16.00
C LEU A 201 -5.44 -12.72 16.37
N LYS A 202 -5.71 -13.84 17.05
CA LYS A 202 -4.70 -14.85 17.36
C LYS A 202 -4.06 -15.39 16.08
N TRP A 203 -4.87 -15.81 15.12
CA TRP A 203 -4.39 -16.27 13.81
C TRP A 203 -3.56 -15.20 13.10
N THR A 204 -4.05 -13.95 13.08
CA THR A 204 -3.37 -12.83 12.43
C THR A 204 -2.03 -12.49 13.08
N MET A 205 -1.90 -12.69 14.39
CA MET A 205 -0.64 -12.49 15.12
C MET A 205 0.37 -13.64 14.93
N GLU A 206 -0.13 -14.85 14.66
CA GLU A 206 0.69 -16.04 14.34
C GLU A 206 1.06 -16.09 12.85
N ASP A 207 0.45 -15.25 12.00
CA ASP A 207 0.72 -15.19 10.57
C ASP A 207 2.09 -14.57 10.25
N ASP A 208 2.99 -15.43 9.77
CA ASP A 208 4.36 -15.13 9.37
C ASP A 208 4.49 -14.70 7.89
N SER A 209 3.38 -14.48 7.18
CA SER A 209 3.37 -14.08 5.76
C SER A 209 4.31 -12.91 5.44
N LEU A 210 4.42 -11.91 6.32
CA LEU A 210 5.38 -10.80 6.18
C LEU A 210 6.84 -11.26 6.23
N HIS A 211 7.20 -12.13 7.18
CA HIS A 211 8.55 -12.69 7.28
C HIS A 211 8.88 -13.55 6.05
N GLU A 212 7.94 -14.37 5.59
CA GLU A 212 8.08 -15.20 4.38
C GLU A 212 8.24 -14.34 3.13
N MET A 213 7.45 -13.27 3.00
CA MET A 213 7.57 -12.28 1.92
C MET A 213 8.96 -11.64 1.92
N PHE A 214 9.46 -11.19 3.07
CA PHE A 214 10.80 -10.58 3.15
C PHE A 214 11.90 -11.56 2.72
N ARG A 215 11.84 -12.81 3.18
CA ARG A 215 12.82 -13.84 2.82
C ARG A 215 12.73 -14.25 1.36
N SER A 216 11.53 -14.38 0.81
CA SER A 216 11.36 -14.83 -0.59
C SER A 216 11.73 -13.75 -1.60
N GLN A 217 11.34 -12.50 -1.36
CA GLN A 217 11.50 -11.42 -2.35
C GLN A 217 12.83 -10.67 -2.21
N TYR A 218 13.43 -10.67 -1.02
CA TYR A 218 14.58 -9.82 -0.69
C TYR A 218 15.78 -10.58 -0.11
N SER A 219 15.84 -11.91 -0.24
CA SER A 219 17.01 -12.72 0.17
C SER A 219 18.22 -12.58 -0.77
N ILE A 220 18.00 -12.25 -2.04
CA ILE A 220 19.08 -12.16 -3.02
C ILE A 220 19.85 -10.85 -2.83
N PRO A 221 21.18 -10.88 -2.69
CA PRO A 221 21.98 -9.67 -2.59
C PRO A 221 21.84 -8.77 -3.82
N PRO A 222 21.98 -7.43 -3.70
CA PRO A 222 21.71 -6.51 -4.79
C PRO A 222 22.56 -6.73 -6.05
N TRP A 223 23.78 -7.25 -5.92
CA TRP A 223 24.69 -7.52 -7.03
C TRP A 223 24.41 -8.84 -7.78
N GLU A 224 23.61 -9.74 -7.20
CA GLU A 224 23.20 -11.00 -7.84
C GLU A 224 21.84 -10.89 -8.53
N LYS A 225 21.09 -9.81 -8.24
CA LYS A 225 19.78 -9.59 -8.85
C LYS A 225 19.92 -9.02 -10.25
N ASP A 226 19.39 -9.74 -11.24
CA ASP A 226 19.35 -9.27 -12.63
C ASP A 226 18.51 -7.98 -12.73
N SER A 227 19.17 -6.86 -13.07
CA SER A 227 18.55 -5.52 -13.10
C SER A 227 17.39 -5.42 -14.07
N SER A 228 17.28 -6.34 -15.03
CA SER A 228 16.23 -6.39 -16.03
C SER A 228 14.90 -6.97 -15.52
N SER A 229 14.92 -7.71 -14.40
CA SER A 229 13.77 -8.47 -13.90
C SER A 229 12.82 -7.68 -12.99
N TRP A 230 13.23 -6.51 -12.50
CA TRP A 230 12.51 -5.76 -11.45
C TRP A 230 12.17 -4.32 -11.84
N ALA A 231 12.47 -3.90 -13.07
CA ALA A 231 12.01 -2.63 -13.59
C ALA A 231 10.57 -2.79 -14.10
N PRO A 232 9.55 -2.24 -13.44
CA PRO A 232 8.23 -2.21 -14.02
C PRO A 232 8.27 -1.35 -15.29
N ASP A 233 7.56 -1.80 -16.31
CA ASP A 233 7.24 -0.96 -17.46
C ASP A 233 6.46 0.28 -16.98
N ASP A 234 7.00 1.45 -17.30
CA ASP A 234 6.41 2.79 -17.21
C ASP A 234 6.32 3.53 -15.83
N GLU A 235 6.87 4.77 -15.87
CA GLU A 235 6.67 5.98 -15.06
C GLU A 235 6.87 5.98 -13.52
N VAL A 236 6.81 4.86 -12.81
CA VAL A 236 6.99 4.85 -11.34
C VAL A 236 8.40 4.43 -10.95
N LYS A 237 9.22 5.39 -10.49
CA LYS A 237 10.53 5.11 -9.91
C LYS A 237 10.35 4.54 -8.50
N PHE A 238 10.34 3.21 -8.38
CA PHE A 238 10.36 2.54 -7.08
C PHE A 238 11.64 2.84 -6.30
N ALA A 239 11.60 2.64 -4.98
CA ALA A 239 12.79 2.63 -4.15
C ALA A 239 13.82 1.64 -4.73
N PRO A 240 15.12 1.98 -4.73
CA PRO A 240 16.17 1.08 -5.23
C PRO A 240 16.09 -0.28 -4.53
N TYR A 241 16.25 -1.38 -5.27
CA TYR A 241 16.19 -2.72 -4.69
C TYR A 241 17.16 -2.89 -3.52
N ALA A 242 18.33 -2.26 -3.60
CA ALA A 242 19.30 -2.27 -2.52
C ALA A 242 18.75 -1.70 -1.20
N LEU A 243 17.94 -0.63 -1.25
CA LEU A 243 17.26 -0.09 -0.06
C LEU A 243 16.22 -1.06 0.48
N LEU A 244 15.45 -1.70 -0.40
CA LEU A 244 14.44 -2.70 -0.03
C LEU A 244 15.07 -3.93 0.62
N HIS A 245 16.20 -4.39 0.08
CA HIS A 245 16.99 -5.48 0.65
C HIS A 245 17.49 -5.14 2.06
N LEU A 246 18.07 -3.95 2.26
CA LEU A 246 18.51 -3.53 3.60
C LEU A 246 17.34 -3.42 4.59
N ALA A 247 16.20 -2.89 4.17
CA ALA A 247 15.01 -2.82 5.01
C ALA A 247 14.47 -4.21 5.37
N ALA A 248 14.50 -5.16 4.44
CA ALA A 248 14.09 -6.54 4.70
C ALA A 248 15.01 -7.22 5.71
N LEU A 249 16.34 -7.12 5.53
CA LEU A 249 17.30 -7.64 6.51
C LEU A 249 17.13 -7.01 7.89
N ALA A 250 16.90 -5.69 7.92
CA ALA A 250 16.65 -4.96 9.16
C ALA A 250 15.41 -5.46 9.89
N LEU A 251 14.29 -5.63 9.19
CA LEU A 251 13.06 -6.17 9.76
C LEU A 251 13.16 -7.65 10.10
N LEU A 252 13.99 -8.43 9.40
CA LEU A 252 14.27 -9.83 9.76
C LEU A 252 15.21 -9.97 10.97
N GLY A 253 15.79 -8.86 11.45
CA GLY A 253 16.78 -8.89 12.54
C GLY A 253 18.11 -9.55 12.13
N ASP A 254 18.44 -9.54 10.84
CA ASP A 254 19.65 -10.18 10.30
C ASP A 254 20.90 -9.30 10.51
N VAL A 255 21.33 -9.29 11.77
CA VAL A 255 22.52 -8.56 12.23
C VAL A 255 23.80 -9.10 11.59
N GLU A 256 23.87 -10.40 11.31
CA GLU A 256 25.10 -11.04 10.82
C GLU A 256 25.41 -10.61 9.38
N THR A 257 24.41 -10.69 8.51
CA THR A 257 24.54 -10.24 7.11
C THR A 257 24.83 -8.73 7.05
N LEU A 258 24.10 -7.92 7.81
CA LEU A 258 24.32 -6.47 7.84
C LEU A 258 25.71 -6.11 8.40
N ALA A 259 26.26 -6.89 9.34
CA ALA A 259 27.58 -6.65 9.90
C ALA A 259 28.67 -6.95 8.87
N SER A 260 28.52 -8.06 8.13
CA SER A 260 29.39 -8.36 6.99
C SER A 260 29.39 -7.23 5.96
N TYR A 261 28.23 -6.62 5.67
CA TYR A 261 28.15 -5.50 4.74
C TYR A 261 28.84 -4.23 5.27
N ASP A 262 28.65 -3.92 6.56
CA ASP A 262 29.31 -2.76 7.20
C ASP A 262 30.84 -2.91 7.22
N GLU A 263 31.35 -4.11 7.46
CA GLU A 263 32.78 -4.42 7.40
C GLU A 263 33.34 -4.18 5.98
N SER A 264 32.69 -4.70 4.94
CA SER A 264 33.09 -4.47 3.55
C SER A 264 33.04 -2.98 3.17
N PHE A 265 31.99 -2.26 3.54
CA PHE A 265 31.88 -0.82 3.28
C PHE A 265 32.98 -0.03 4.00
N THR A 266 33.35 -0.44 5.22
CA THR A 266 34.45 0.15 5.97
C THR A 266 35.81 -0.10 5.30
N ALA A 267 35.97 -1.25 4.65
CA ALA A 267 37.15 -1.57 3.82
C ALA A 267 37.15 -0.86 2.44
N GLY A 268 36.09 -0.12 2.10
CA GLY A 268 35.93 0.56 0.81
C GLY A 268 35.35 -0.32 -0.30
N GLU A 269 34.94 -1.55 0.02
CA GLU A 269 34.32 -2.49 -0.91
C GLU A 269 32.80 -2.39 -0.82
N LYS A 270 32.15 -1.81 -1.84
CA LYS A 270 30.69 -1.65 -1.88
C LYS A 270 29.93 -2.92 -2.26
N LEU A 271 30.61 -4.06 -2.49
CA LEU A 271 29.99 -5.33 -2.88
C LEU A 271 29.03 -5.26 -4.09
N GLY A 272 29.12 -4.24 -4.94
CA GLY A 272 28.16 -4.05 -6.05
C GLY A 272 26.81 -3.46 -5.63
N PHE A 273 26.67 -2.94 -4.40
CA PHE A 273 25.63 -1.97 -4.08
C PHE A 273 25.74 -0.75 -5.01
N ASP A 274 24.59 -0.26 -5.46
CA ASP A 274 24.53 0.95 -6.27
C ASP A 274 24.96 2.21 -5.48
N GLU A 275 25.15 3.32 -6.20
CA GLU A 275 25.60 4.59 -5.61
C GLU A 275 24.58 5.23 -4.66
N THR A 276 23.34 4.75 -4.62
CA THR A 276 22.28 5.28 -3.74
C THR A 276 22.41 4.78 -2.30
N ILE A 277 23.22 3.73 -2.08
CA ILE A 277 23.50 3.20 -0.74
C ILE A 277 24.86 3.68 -0.23
N GLU A 278 24.79 4.34 0.93
CA GLU A 278 25.94 4.86 1.67
C GLU A 278 26.06 4.15 3.02
N LYS A 279 27.22 4.29 3.67
CA LYS A 279 27.50 3.67 4.96
C LYS A 279 26.44 4.00 6.02
N VAL A 280 25.95 5.24 6.05
CA VAL A 280 24.90 5.66 6.99
C VAL A 280 23.60 4.85 6.86
N HIS A 281 23.30 4.33 5.67
CA HIS A 281 22.13 3.47 5.46
C HIS A 281 22.32 2.10 6.11
N LEU A 282 23.53 1.52 6.01
CA LEU A 282 23.87 0.28 6.70
C LEU A 282 23.86 0.45 8.22
N GLU A 283 24.42 1.55 8.74
CA GLU A 283 24.40 1.86 10.17
C GLU A 283 22.96 1.94 10.73
N ARG A 284 22.05 2.57 9.98
CA ARG A 284 20.63 2.64 10.37
C ARG A 284 19.95 1.27 10.28
N ALA A 285 20.17 0.53 9.20
CA ALA A 285 19.62 -0.82 9.03
C ALA A 285 20.11 -1.76 10.16
N MET A 286 21.39 -1.66 10.53
CA MET A 286 22.01 -2.42 11.61
C MET A 286 21.34 -2.14 12.96
N VAL A 287 21.12 -0.87 13.31
CA VAL A 287 20.46 -0.53 14.59
C VAL A 287 19.01 -1.02 14.61
N ILE A 288 18.28 -0.91 13.50
CA ILE A 288 16.93 -1.52 13.41
C ILE A 288 17.03 -3.03 13.64
N ALA A 289 17.95 -3.73 12.95
CA ALA A 289 18.10 -5.18 13.08
C ALA A 289 18.42 -5.63 14.51
N GLN A 290 19.30 -4.89 15.20
CA GLN A 290 19.65 -5.17 16.59
C GLN A 290 18.46 -5.00 17.53
N GLU A 291 17.69 -3.92 17.35
CA GLU A 291 16.50 -3.65 18.16
C GLU A 291 15.40 -4.68 17.88
N VAL A 292 15.18 -5.05 16.62
CA VAL A 292 14.23 -6.11 16.23
C VAL A 292 14.65 -7.45 16.80
N LYS A 293 15.94 -7.83 16.69
CA LYS A 293 16.48 -9.07 17.25
C LYS A 293 16.33 -9.10 18.78
N GLY A 294 16.55 -7.97 19.45
CA GLY A 294 16.37 -7.83 20.89
C GLY A 294 14.91 -7.91 21.34
N ALA A 295 13.99 -7.35 20.55
CA ALA A 295 12.54 -7.38 20.83
C ALA A 295 11.86 -8.68 20.40
N GLY A 296 12.49 -9.47 19.52
CA GLY A 296 11.95 -10.70 18.92
C GLY A 296 10.91 -10.46 17.82
N LYS A 297 10.52 -9.20 17.55
CA LYS A 297 9.59 -8.80 16.50
C LYS A 297 9.77 -7.33 16.13
N PHE A 298 9.38 -6.98 14.92
CA PHE A 298 9.32 -5.58 14.47
C PHE A 298 7.97 -4.94 14.82
N SER A 299 7.97 -3.61 15.00
CA SER A 299 6.75 -2.82 15.19
C SER A 299 6.97 -1.36 14.75
N TYR A 300 5.88 -0.64 14.50
CA TYR A 300 5.92 0.80 14.21
C TYR A 300 6.55 1.59 15.37
N ASP A 301 6.19 1.29 16.62
CA ASP A 301 6.77 1.94 17.81
C ASP A 301 8.28 1.70 17.93
N LEU A 302 8.75 0.51 17.52
CA LEU A 302 10.18 0.22 17.49
C LEU A 302 10.88 1.09 16.47
N LEU A 303 10.34 1.17 15.25
CA LEU A 303 10.90 2.04 14.20
C LEU A 303 10.87 3.50 14.62
N GLU A 304 9.81 3.96 15.29
CA GLU A 304 9.69 5.33 15.80
C GLU A 304 10.79 5.67 16.81
N ARG A 305 10.97 4.85 17.84
CA ARG A 305 12.07 5.02 18.82
C ARG A 305 13.44 5.00 18.17
N VAL A 306 13.61 4.19 17.11
CA VAL A 306 14.86 4.09 16.38
C VAL A 306 15.10 5.35 15.53
N ALA A 307 14.08 5.87 14.85
CA ALA A 307 14.13 7.14 14.12
C ALA A 307 14.44 8.35 15.03
N GLU A 308 13.89 8.38 16.24
CA GLU A 308 14.16 9.42 17.24
C GLU A 308 15.66 9.52 17.58
N LYS A 309 16.38 8.40 17.64
CA LYS A 309 17.84 8.37 17.90
C LYS A 309 18.64 9.16 16.86
N TRP A 310 18.10 9.33 15.65
CA TRP A 310 18.74 10.09 14.57
C TRP A 310 18.03 11.41 14.24
N SER A 311 17.14 11.90 15.13
CA SER A 311 16.35 13.11 14.91
C SER A 311 15.54 13.09 13.61
N ILE A 312 15.09 11.90 13.17
CA ILE A 312 14.26 11.77 11.97
C ILE A 312 12.80 11.95 12.40
N ALA A 313 12.19 13.06 12.01
CA ALA A 313 10.76 13.29 12.21
C ALA A 313 9.97 12.50 11.16
N MET A 314 9.30 11.42 11.57
CA MET A 314 8.43 10.65 10.69
C MET A 314 7.04 10.50 11.29
N ASP A 315 6.03 10.77 10.48
CA ASP A 315 4.66 10.42 10.79
C ASP A 315 4.40 8.98 10.35
N TYR A 316 4.67 8.02 11.23
CA TYR A 316 4.50 6.59 10.93
C TYR A 316 3.04 6.22 10.60
N GLN A 317 2.11 7.04 11.05
CA GLN A 317 0.70 6.90 10.72
C GLN A 317 0.41 7.04 9.23
N ARG A 318 1.29 7.71 8.46
CA ARG A 318 1.20 7.83 7.01
C ARG A 318 1.44 6.50 6.29
N PHE A 319 2.20 5.58 6.90
CA PHE A 319 2.46 4.26 6.32
C PHE A 319 1.36 3.25 6.63
N ARG A 320 0.49 3.54 7.59
CA ARG A 320 -0.67 2.70 7.85
C ARG A 320 -1.68 2.87 6.73
N VAL A 321 -2.27 1.77 6.29
CA VAL A 321 -3.27 1.83 5.20
C VAL A 321 -4.57 2.42 5.71
N ARG A 322 -4.98 3.52 5.10
CA ARG A 322 -6.18 4.27 5.47
C ARG A 322 -7.16 4.41 4.32
N SER A 323 -7.01 3.63 3.26
CA SER A 323 -7.98 3.64 2.16
C SER A 323 -9.20 2.82 2.60
N PRO A 324 -10.33 3.46 2.94
CA PRO A 324 -11.48 2.73 3.46
C PRO A 324 -12.01 1.75 2.39
N ASN A 325 -11.99 2.17 1.13
CA ASN A 325 -12.53 1.37 0.04
C ASN A 325 -11.73 0.10 -0.31
N THR A 326 -10.51 -0.10 0.23
CA THR A 326 -9.65 -1.21 -0.21
C THR A 326 -10.24 -2.56 0.14
N CYS A 327 -10.83 -2.70 1.34
CA CYS A 327 -11.51 -3.94 1.72
C CYS A 327 -12.70 -4.22 0.80
N ASN A 328 -13.47 -3.18 0.45
CA ASN A 328 -14.58 -3.28 -0.49
C ASN A 328 -14.13 -3.68 -1.90
N GLN A 329 -13.03 -3.09 -2.40
CA GLN A 329 -12.46 -3.43 -3.71
C GLN A 329 -11.97 -4.87 -3.76
N LYS A 330 -11.25 -5.34 -2.73
CA LYS A 330 -10.76 -6.73 -2.65
C LYS A 330 -11.91 -7.72 -2.56
N ARG A 331 -12.95 -7.41 -1.78
CA ARG A 331 -14.19 -8.21 -1.72
C ARG A 331 -14.90 -8.28 -3.08
N ASP A 332 -15.06 -7.15 -3.75
CA ASP A 332 -15.75 -7.10 -5.04
C ASP A 332 -14.94 -7.82 -6.13
N PHE A 333 -13.60 -7.73 -6.08
CA PHE A 333 -12.69 -8.48 -6.93
C PHE A 333 -12.77 -9.98 -6.68
N HIS A 334 -12.76 -10.41 -5.40
CA HIS A 334 -12.95 -11.80 -4.99
C HIS A 334 -14.23 -12.39 -5.59
N LYS A 335 -15.35 -11.70 -5.40
CA LYS A 335 -16.66 -12.13 -5.93
C LYS A 335 -16.62 -12.30 -7.44
N LYS A 336 -15.94 -11.40 -8.15
CA LYS A 336 -15.79 -11.50 -9.60
C LYS A 336 -15.00 -12.75 -9.99
N LEU A 337 -13.87 -13.03 -9.32
CA LEU A 337 -13.07 -14.24 -9.55
C LEU A 337 -13.86 -15.52 -9.27
N VAL A 338 -14.64 -15.54 -8.19
CA VAL A 338 -15.53 -16.67 -7.84
C VAL A 338 -16.53 -16.92 -8.97
N GLU A 339 -17.20 -15.89 -9.47
CA GLU A 339 -18.17 -16.04 -10.57
C GLU A 339 -17.51 -16.45 -11.89
N GLU A 340 -16.35 -15.90 -12.22
CA GLU A 340 -15.55 -16.34 -13.37
C GLU A 340 -15.20 -17.84 -13.26
N LYS A 341 -14.75 -18.28 -12.09
CA LYS A 341 -14.40 -19.69 -11.87
C LYS A 341 -15.61 -20.62 -11.89
N LYS A 342 -16.76 -20.21 -11.34
CA LYS A 342 -18.03 -20.96 -11.49
C LYS A 342 -18.37 -21.14 -12.96
N GLN A 343 -18.21 -20.09 -13.77
CA GLN A 343 -18.47 -20.16 -15.21
C GLN A 343 -17.51 -21.13 -15.92
N GLU A 344 -16.22 -21.09 -15.61
CA GLU A 344 -15.24 -22.06 -16.15
C GLU A 344 -15.59 -23.50 -15.81
N LEU A 345 -16.06 -23.77 -14.59
CA LEU A 345 -16.47 -25.12 -14.17
C LEU A 345 -17.72 -25.60 -14.92
N ARG A 346 -18.70 -24.71 -15.17
CA ARG A 346 -19.86 -25.01 -16.00
C ARG A 346 -19.47 -25.35 -17.43
N GLU A 347 -18.51 -24.62 -18.00
CA GLU A 347 -17.99 -24.88 -19.34
C GLU A 347 -17.24 -26.22 -19.44
N GLN A 348 -16.66 -26.68 -18.33
CA GLN A 348 -16.07 -28.01 -18.19
C GLN A 348 -17.12 -29.12 -17.99
N GLY A 349 -18.41 -28.77 -17.90
CA GLY A 349 -19.51 -29.72 -17.75
C GLY A 349 -19.84 -30.10 -16.30
N PHE A 350 -19.30 -29.41 -15.31
CA PHE A 350 -19.67 -29.62 -13.91
C PHE A 350 -21.00 -28.95 -13.58
N ASP A 351 -21.79 -29.58 -12.70
CA ASP A 351 -22.96 -28.95 -12.09
C ASP A 351 -22.51 -28.09 -10.92
N VAL A 352 -22.68 -26.77 -11.03
CA VAL A 352 -22.13 -25.77 -10.09
C VAL A 352 -23.28 -25.07 -9.38
N SER A 353 -23.26 -25.09 -8.05
CA SER A 353 -24.26 -24.41 -7.22
C SER A 353 -24.08 -22.89 -7.28
N ASP A 354 -25.17 -22.18 -7.56
CA ASP A 354 -25.25 -20.71 -7.39
C ASP A 354 -25.45 -20.30 -5.93
N LYS A 355 -25.97 -21.20 -5.10
CA LYS A 355 -26.17 -20.97 -3.68
C LYS A 355 -24.89 -21.27 -2.92
N GLN A 356 -24.60 -20.42 -1.94
CA GLN A 356 -23.51 -20.66 -1.03
C GLN A 356 -23.92 -21.80 -0.09
N PHE A 357 -23.03 -22.77 0.08
CA PHE A 357 -23.29 -23.95 0.88
C PHE A 357 -22.49 -23.88 2.16
N VAL A 358 -23.14 -24.06 3.31
CA VAL A 358 -22.46 -24.18 4.61
C VAL A 358 -22.61 -25.61 5.09
N PHE A 359 -21.50 -26.26 5.42
CA PHE A 359 -21.50 -27.60 6.00
C PHE A 359 -20.66 -27.64 7.27
N GLU A 360 -20.94 -28.63 8.12
CA GLU A 360 -20.19 -28.86 9.34
C GLU A 360 -19.34 -30.12 9.19
N ALA A 361 -18.03 -29.99 9.42
CA ALA A 361 -17.08 -31.09 9.46
C ALA A 361 -16.29 -31.00 10.77
N GLU A 362 -16.20 -32.11 11.50
CA GLU A 362 -15.46 -32.18 12.79
C GLU A 362 -15.88 -31.12 13.83
N GLY A 363 -17.14 -30.66 13.78
CA GLY A 363 -17.65 -29.61 14.68
C GLY A 363 -17.29 -28.18 14.25
N VAL A 364 -16.77 -28.01 13.03
CA VAL A 364 -16.42 -26.72 12.44
C VAL A 364 -17.30 -26.48 11.21
N LYS A 365 -17.95 -25.32 11.15
CA LYS A 365 -18.71 -24.89 9.98
C LYS A 365 -17.75 -24.33 8.93
N HIS A 366 -17.96 -24.72 7.68
CA HIS A 366 -17.21 -24.28 6.52
C HIS A 366 -18.17 -23.74 5.45
N ALA A 367 -17.76 -22.66 4.79
CA ALA A 367 -18.51 -22.02 3.71
C ALA A 367 -17.58 -21.83 2.50
N PRO A 368 -17.40 -22.87 1.66
CA PRO A 368 -16.53 -22.77 0.50
C PRO A 368 -17.02 -21.73 -0.50
N ASP A 369 -16.11 -21.10 -1.22
CA ASP A 369 -16.46 -20.11 -2.25
C ASP A 369 -17.30 -20.73 -3.37
N ILE A 370 -16.98 -21.97 -3.76
CA ILE A 370 -17.63 -22.70 -4.85
C ILE A 370 -17.94 -24.12 -4.42
N THR A 371 -19.18 -24.55 -4.67
CA THR A 371 -19.62 -25.94 -4.54
C THR A 371 -20.08 -26.45 -5.90
N TYR A 372 -19.58 -27.62 -6.31
CA TYR A 372 -19.92 -28.24 -7.59
C TYR A 372 -19.91 -29.77 -7.49
N ILE A 373 -20.52 -30.48 -8.43
CA ILE A 373 -20.53 -31.95 -8.47
C ILE A 373 -19.39 -32.44 -9.35
N LYS A 374 -18.52 -33.29 -8.79
CA LYS A 374 -17.44 -33.97 -9.51
C LYS A 374 -17.56 -35.47 -9.28
N ASP A 375 -17.64 -36.23 -10.37
CA ASP A 375 -17.75 -37.70 -10.33
C ASP A 375 -18.96 -38.21 -9.51
N GLY A 376 -20.05 -37.43 -9.46
CA GLY A 376 -21.27 -37.75 -8.71
C GLY A 376 -21.23 -37.34 -7.23
N GLU A 377 -20.12 -36.79 -6.75
CA GLU A 377 -19.93 -36.37 -5.36
C GLU A 377 -19.77 -34.84 -5.25
N PRO A 378 -20.17 -34.22 -4.12
CA PRO A 378 -19.90 -32.81 -3.86
C PRO A 378 -18.39 -32.53 -3.78
N ALA A 379 -17.95 -31.49 -4.48
CA ALA A 379 -16.61 -30.93 -4.45
C ALA A 379 -16.66 -29.45 -4.07
N PHE A 380 -15.63 -29.02 -3.35
CA PHE A 380 -15.51 -27.68 -2.78
C PHE A 380 -14.23 -27.01 -3.29
N MET A 381 -14.29 -25.71 -3.54
CA MET A 381 -13.16 -24.93 -4.01
C MET A 381 -13.19 -23.53 -3.38
N ASP A 382 -12.06 -23.13 -2.80
CA ASP A 382 -11.82 -21.78 -2.30
C ASP A 382 -10.88 -21.03 -3.23
N ILE A 383 -11.21 -19.78 -3.52
CA ILE A 383 -10.44 -18.91 -4.39
C ILE A 383 -9.48 -18.10 -3.53
N LYS A 384 -8.19 -18.18 -3.86
CA LYS A 384 -7.17 -17.33 -3.25
C LYS A 384 -6.96 -16.08 -4.10
N ILE A 385 -6.81 -14.94 -3.43
CA ILE A 385 -6.37 -13.70 -4.05
C ILE A 385 -4.89 -13.55 -3.72
N ASP A 386 -4.04 -13.76 -4.72
CA ASP A 386 -2.60 -13.52 -4.61
C ASP A 386 -2.27 -12.01 -4.57
#